data_AF-A7ECQ1-F1
#
_entry.id   AF-A7ECQ1-F1
#
_cell.length_a   1.000
_cell.length_b   1.000
_cell.length_c   1.000
_cell.angle_alpha   90.00
_cell.angle_beta   90.00
_cell.angle_gamma   90.00
#
_symmetry.space_group_name_H-M   'P 1'
#
loop_
_entity.id
_entity.type
_entity.pdbx_description
1 polymer ?
#
loop_
_entity_poly.entity_id
_entity_poly.type
_entity_poly.pdbx_seq_one_letter_code
_entity_poly.pdbx_strand_id
1 'polypeptide(L)'
;MGRLESLTAWALGRTPYEDQVIWPTPPDIFENSGYIQIYDEHGHPRNPETKRRERENIRAANEVMQVTGIVEDLTAVRAAAKLHNTQKIDETIRGLRILEAGRATLHAGVWGVIAFRRRVLIVF
;
A
#
# COMPACT_ATOMS: atom_id res chain seq x y z
N MET A 1 -16.45 23.16 -16.58
CA MET A 1 -15.19 23.47 -15.88
C MET A 1 -15.53 23.58 -14.41
N GLY A 2 -15.20 22.62 -13.56
CA GLY A 2 -15.65 22.74 -12.15
C GLY A 2 -15.27 21.60 -11.22
N ARG A 3 -14.99 20.39 -11.74
CA ARG A 3 -14.60 19.25 -10.89
C ARG A 3 -13.10 19.23 -10.55
N LEU A 4 -12.25 19.67 -11.47
CA LEU A 4 -10.80 19.73 -11.22
C LEU A 4 -10.47 20.84 -10.21
N GLU A 5 -11.05 22.03 -10.40
CA GLU A 5 -10.89 23.17 -9.48
C GLU A 5 -11.46 22.88 -8.08
N SER A 6 -12.58 22.15 -7.99
CA SER A 6 -13.13 21.76 -6.70
C SER A 6 -12.23 20.74 -5.99
N LEU A 7 -11.65 19.78 -6.72
CA LEU A 7 -10.75 18.78 -6.17
C LEU A 7 -9.40 19.38 -5.75
N THR A 8 -8.86 20.34 -6.49
CA THR A 8 -7.62 21.05 -6.11
C THR A 8 -7.84 21.94 -4.89
N ALA A 9 -8.98 22.64 -4.79
CA ALA A 9 -9.34 23.39 -3.60
C ALA A 9 -9.44 22.47 -2.36
N TRP A 10 -10.12 21.32 -2.48
CA TRP A 10 -10.24 20.35 -1.40
C TRP A 10 -8.89 19.78 -0.94
N ALA A 11 -8.01 19.45 -1.88
CA ALA A 11 -6.68 18.93 -1.57
C ALA A 11 -5.79 19.97 -0.84
N LEU A 12 -6.00 21.26 -1.09
CA LEU A 12 -5.34 22.36 -0.37
C LEU A 12 -5.99 22.68 0.98
N GLY A 13 -6.97 21.87 1.41
CA GLY A 13 -7.71 22.07 2.65
C GLY A 13 -8.76 23.17 2.57
N ARG A 14 -9.00 23.76 1.39
CA ARG A 14 -10.02 24.79 1.19
C ARG A 14 -11.35 24.17 0.80
N THR A 15 -12.32 24.25 1.70
CA THR A 15 -13.67 23.80 1.40
C THR A 15 -14.43 24.89 0.61
N PRO A 16 -15.31 24.56 -0.35
CA PRO A 16 -16.08 25.54 -1.15
C PRO A 16 -17.02 26.41 -0.33
N TYR A 17 -17.15 26.12 0.96
CA TYR A 17 -17.98 26.82 1.93
C TYR A 17 -17.15 27.66 2.91
N GLU A 18 -15.82 27.64 2.82
CA GLU A 18 -14.92 28.39 3.71
C GLU A 18 -14.98 29.90 3.44
N ASP A 19 -15.43 30.30 2.25
CA ASP A 19 -15.77 31.69 1.93
C ASP A 19 -17.13 32.13 2.49
N GLN A 20 -17.94 31.21 3.06
CA GLN A 20 -19.13 31.61 3.80
C GLN A 20 -18.71 32.01 5.21
N VAL A 21 -18.35 33.30 5.34
CA VAL A 21 -18.24 33.99 6.63
C VAL A 21 -19.52 33.70 7.42
N ILE A 22 -19.39 32.92 8.49
CA ILE A 22 -20.46 32.72 9.46
C ILE A 22 -20.64 34.07 10.14
N TRP A 23 -21.57 34.88 9.64
CA TRP A 23 -22.02 36.05 10.36
C TRP A 23 -22.62 35.58 11.69
N PRO A 24 -22.19 36.11 12.84
CA PRO A 24 -22.87 35.81 14.10
C PRO A 24 -24.32 36.29 13.94
N THR A 25 -25.23 35.34 13.80
CA THR A 25 -26.66 35.64 13.69
C THR A 25 -27.13 36.16 15.05
N PRO A 26 -27.92 37.24 15.10
CA PRO A 26 -28.52 37.74 16.34
C PRO A 26 -29.31 36.62 17.07
N PRO A 27 -29.41 36.66 18.40
CA PRO A 27 -29.77 35.50 19.23
C PRO A 27 -31.23 35.01 19.11
N ASP A 28 -32.06 35.56 18.22
CA ASP A 28 -33.52 35.36 18.25
C ASP A 28 -34.08 34.43 17.16
N ILE A 29 -33.25 33.64 16.46
CA ILE A 29 -33.71 32.75 15.38
C ILE A 29 -33.28 31.31 15.64
N PHE A 30 -33.67 30.75 16.79
CA PHE A 30 -33.33 29.36 17.16
C PHE A 30 -34.44 28.34 16.93
N GLU A 31 -35.58 28.69 16.32
CA GLU A 31 -36.73 27.78 16.29
C GLU A 31 -37.09 27.16 14.95
N ASN A 32 -36.46 27.50 13.82
CA ASN A 32 -36.91 26.94 12.53
C ASN A 32 -35.83 26.81 11.44
N SER A 33 -34.70 26.18 11.76
CA SER A 33 -33.96 25.45 10.74
C SER A 33 -33.94 23.99 11.18
N GLY A 34 -34.47 23.08 10.36
CA GLY A 34 -34.67 21.66 10.66
C GLY A 34 -33.40 20.83 10.88
N TYR A 35 -32.36 21.44 11.44
CA TYR A 35 -31.10 20.84 11.80
C TYR A 35 -31.21 20.25 13.22
N ILE A 36 -31.60 18.98 13.30
CA ILE A 36 -31.64 18.23 14.56
C ILE A 36 -30.20 17.87 14.93
N GLN A 37 -29.66 18.54 15.94
CA GLN A 37 -28.32 18.25 16.47
C GLN A 37 -28.35 16.91 17.22
N ILE A 38 -27.75 15.88 16.63
CA ILE A 38 -27.69 14.53 17.21
C ILE A 38 -26.47 14.47 18.14
N TYR A 39 -26.62 13.88 19.32
CA TYR A 39 -25.55 13.69 20.30
C TYR A 39 -25.24 12.20 20.48
N ASP A 40 -23.98 11.88 20.77
CA ASP A 40 -23.53 10.53 21.15
C ASP A 40 -23.91 10.20 22.60
N GLU A 41 -23.80 8.95 23.02
CA GLU A 41 -24.10 8.49 24.40
C GLU A 41 -23.22 9.19 25.47
N HIS A 42 -22.11 9.78 25.04
CA HIS A 42 -21.17 10.56 25.84
C HIS A 42 -21.43 12.08 25.79
N GLY A 43 -22.53 12.52 25.17
CA GLY A 43 -22.91 13.93 25.07
C GLY A 43 -22.13 14.73 24.02
N HIS A 44 -21.34 14.08 23.15
CA HIS A 44 -20.63 14.77 22.07
C HIS A 44 -21.56 15.00 20.86
N PRO A 45 -21.61 16.22 20.30
CA PRO A 45 -22.42 16.48 19.11
C PRO A 45 -21.87 15.69 17.92
N ARG A 46 -22.70 14.81 17.35
CA ARG A 46 -22.37 13.91 16.25
C ARG A 46 -23.20 14.30 15.03
N ASN A 47 -22.61 15.09 14.13
CA ASN A 47 -23.23 15.39 12.85
C ASN A 47 -22.86 14.30 11.79
N PRO A 48 -23.79 13.43 11.37
CA PRO A 48 -23.50 12.38 10.39
C PRO A 48 -23.06 12.93 9.03
N GLU A 49 -23.53 14.13 8.65
CA GLU A 49 -23.12 14.80 7.41
C GLU A 49 -21.65 15.20 7.45
N THR A 50 -21.13 15.69 8.58
CA THR A 50 -19.70 16.06 8.71
C THR A 50 -18.78 14.85 8.58
N LYS A 51 -19.13 13.71 9.20
CA LYS A 51 -18.35 12.47 9.07
C LYS A 51 -18.34 11.91 7.65
N ARG A 52 -19.44 12.07 6.89
CA ARG A 52 -19.46 11.66 5.47
C ARG A 52 -18.56 12.56 4.64
N ARG A 53 -18.64 13.88 4.84
CA ARG A 53 -17.83 14.88 4.13
C ARG A 53 -16.34 14.76 4.41
N GLU A 54 -15.95 14.48 5.65
CA GLU A 54 -14.55 14.27 6.01
C GLU A 54 -13.96 13.06 5.27
N ARG A 55 -14.71 11.95 5.17
CA ARG A 55 -14.29 10.78 4.39
C ARG A 55 -14.17 11.08 2.91
N GLU A 56 -15.06 11.89 2.35
CA GLU A 56 -15.00 12.32 0.95
C GLU A 56 -13.80 13.23 0.69
N ASN A 57 -13.45 14.13 1.61
CA ASN A 57 -12.28 14.99 1.53
C ASN A 57 -10.98 14.17 1.54
N ILE A 58 -10.87 13.18 2.44
CA ILE A 58 -9.72 12.27 2.49
C ILE A 58 -9.60 11.48 1.18
N ARG A 59 -10.72 11.04 0.60
CA ARG A 59 -10.72 10.33 -0.69
C ARG A 59 -10.24 11.22 -1.83
N ALA A 60 -10.73 12.46 -1.90
CA ALA A 60 -10.33 13.43 -2.93
C ALA A 60 -8.84 13.80 -2.81
N ALA A 61 -8.33 14.02 -1.60
CA ALA A 61 -6.91 14.29 -1.37
C ALA A 61 -6.02 13.13 -1.84
N ASN A 62 -6.41 11.88 -1.56
CA ASN A 62 -5.68 10.70 -2.03
C ASN A 62 -5.69 10.58 -3.56
N GLU A 63 -6.82 10.89 -4.22
CA GLU A 63 -6.93 10.87 -5.69
C GLU A 63 -6.03 11.94 -6.33
N VAL A 64 -6.03 13.16 -5.81
CA VAL A 64 -5.15 14.24 -6.31
C VAL A 64 -3.68 13.91 -6.07
N MET A 65 -3.32 13.33 -4.91
CA MET A 65 -1.96 12.91 -4.62
C MET A 65 -1.46 11.80 -5.57
N GLN A 66 -2.36 10.90 -5.99
CA GLN A 66 -2.07 9.90 -7.03
C GLN A 66 -1.89 10.55 -8.42
N VAL A 67 -2.75 11.51 -8.79
CA VAL A 67 -2.69 12.19 -10.10
C VAL A 67 -1.48 13.13 -10.22
N THR A 68 -1.09 13.78 -9.12
CA THR A 68 0.10 14.67 -9.07
C THR A 68 1.42 13.92 -9.02
N GLY A 69 1.39 12.58 -8.93
CA GLY A 69 2.59 11.73 -8.96
C GLY A 69 3.41 11.76 -7.68
N ILE A 70 2.90 12.34 -6.59
CA ILE A 70 3.58 12.38 -5.28
C ILE A 70 3.46 11.01 -4.59
N VAL A 71 2.39 10.27 -4.86
CA VAL A 71 2.24 8.87 -4.40
C VAL A 71 2.26 7.94 -5.60
N GLU A 72 3.29 7.10 -5.65
CA GLU A 72 3.31 5.93 -6.52
C GLU A 72 2.06 5.08 -6.24
N ASP A 73 1.40 4.64 -7.30
CA ASP A 73 0.21 3.80 -7.18
C ASP A 73 0.53 2.61 -6.27
N LEU A 74 -0.15 2.52 -5.12
CA LEU A 74 0.09 1.48 -4.12
C LEU A 74 -0.04 0.08 -4.74
N THR A 75 -0.80 -0.04 -5.83
CA THR A 75 -0.90 -1.29 -6.60
C THR A 75 0.39 -1.59 -7.37
N ALA A 76 1.00 -0.58 -7.99
CA ALA A 76 2.28 -0.69 -8.70
C ALA A 76 3.43 -0.99 -7.73
N VAL A 77 3.48 -0.32 -6.57
CA VAL A 77 4.48 -0.58 -5.53
C VAL A 77 4.37 -2.02 -5.01
N ARG A 78 3.13 -2.49 -4.74
CA ARG A 78 2.89 -3.88 -4.33
C ARG A 78 3.25 -4.88 -5.43
N ALA A 79 2.99 -4.56 -6.70
CA ALA A 79 3.36 -5.41 -7.83
C ALA A 79 4.89 -5.51 -7.97
N ALA A 80 5.61 -4.38 -7.90
CA ALA A 80 7.07 -4.35 -7.92
C ALA A 80 7.67 -5.13 -6.75
N ALA A 81 7.14 -4.96 -5.54
CA ALA A 81 7.57 -5.71 -4.36
C ALA A 81 7.34 -7.23 -4.53
N LYS A 82 6.19 -7.64 -5.09
CA LYS A 82 5.91 -9.06 -5.40
C LYS A 82 6.91 -9.61 -6.42
N LEU A 83 7.18 -8.89 -7.51
CA LEU A 83 8.13 -9.31 -8.54
C LEU A 83 9.54 -9.48 -7.97
N HIS A 84 9.99 -8.54 -7.15
CA HIS A 84 11.29 -8.61 -6.49
C HIS A 84 11.38 -9.81 -5.53
N ASN A 85 10.31 -10.09 -4.78
CA ASN A 85 10.27 -11.27 -3.90
C ASN A 85 10.30 -12.58 -4.69
N THR A 86 9.58 -12.67 -5.82
CA THR A 86 9.62 -13.86 -6.69
C THR A 86 11.00 -14.10 -7.28
N GLN A 87 11.69 -13.03 -7.70
CA GLN A 87 13.06 -13.13 -8.22
C GLN A 87 14.05 -13.69 -7.19
N LYS A 88 13.95 -13.24 -5.93
CA LYS A 88 14.78 -13.77 -4.83
C LYS A 88 14.55 -15.25 -4.55
N ILE A 89 13.29 -15.68 -4.63
CA ILE A 89 12.93 -17.10 -4.44
C ILE A 89 13.56 -17.94 -5.56
N ASP A 90 13.42 -17.50 -6.81
CA ASP A 90 13.99 -18.20 -7.96
C ASP A 90 15.51 -18.29 -7.89
N GLU A 91 16.19 -17.21 -7.49
CA GLU A 91 17.64 -17.19 -7.28
C GLU A 91 18.06 -18.18 -6.19
N THR A 92 17.32 -18.24 -5.09
CA THR A 92 17.59 -19.18 -3.98
C THR A 92 17.45 -20.63 -4.44
N ILE A 93 16.40 -20.96 -5.21
CA ILE A 93 16.17 -22.31 -5.73
C ILE A 93 17.29 -22.70 -6.71
N ARG A 94 17.73 -21.78 -7.58
CA ARG A 94 18.86 -22.03 -8.50
C ARG A 94 20.15 -22.28 -7.73
N GLY A 95 20.43 -21.48 -6.70
CA GLY A 95 21.57 -21.67 -5.82
C GLY A 95 21.56 -23.05 -5.14
N LEU A 96 20.41 -23.48 -4.64
CA LEU A 96 20.25 -24.79 -4.01
C LEU A 96 20.51 -25.95 -4.99
N ARG A 97 20.02 -25.84 -6.24
CA ARG A 97 20.28 -26.85 -7.28
C ARG A 97 21.76 -26.95 -7.65
N ILE A 98 22.45 -25.82 -7.75
CA ILE A 98 23.90 -25.80 -8.03
C ILE A 98 24.67 -26.46 -6.87
N LEU A 99 24.29 -26.18 -5.63
CA LEU A 99 24.88 -26.81 -4.45
C LEU A 99 24.68 -28.34 -4.45
N GLU A 100 23.48 -28.79 -4.77
CA GLU A 100 23.16 -30.22 -4.86
C GLU A 100 23.97 -30.91 -5.97
N ALA A 101 24.06 -30.29 -7.14
CA ALA A 101 24.89 -30.79 -8.24
C ALA A 101 26.37 -30.89 -7.86
N GLY A 102 26.92 -29.85 -7.22
CA GLY A 102 28.31 -29.86 -6.73
C GLY A 102 28.57 -30.98 -5.72
N ARG A 103 27.61 -31.25 -4.84
CA ARG A 103 27.69 -32.35 -3.88
C ARG A 103 27.68 -33.72 -4.57
N ALA A 104 26.86 -33.91 -5.60
CA ALA A 104 26.86 -35.13 -6.41
C ALA A 104 28.20 -35.33 -7.14
N THR A 105 28.80 -34.27 -7.67
CA THR A 105 30.13 -34.32 -8.32
C THR A 105 31.23 -34.77 -7.35
N LEU A 106 31.20 -34.31 -6.10
CA LEU A 106 32.15 -34.75 -5.07
C LEU A 106 32.02 -36.25 -4.79
N HIS A 107 30.78 -36.75 -4.62
CA HIS A 107 30.54 -38.18 -4.43
C HIS A 107 31.00 -39.00 -5.64
N ALA A 108 30.74 -38.54 -6.85
CA ALA A 108 31.20 -39.19 -8.08
C ALA A 108 32.74 -39.23 -8.17
N GLY A 109 33.42 -38.16 -7.77
CA GLY A 109 34.88 -38.10 -7.71
C GLY A 109 35.46 -39.12 -6.72
N VAL A 110 34.91 -39.18 -5.50
CA VAL A 110 35.33 -40.17 -4.49
C VAL A 110 35.10 -41.60 -5.01
N TRP A 111 33.93 -41.86 -5.58
CA TRP A 111 33.60 -43.17 -6.13
C TRP A 111 34.53 -43.56 -7.29
N GLY A 112 34.86 -42.61 -8.17
CA GLY A 112 35.82 -42.78 -9.25
C GLY A 112 37.23 -43.14 -8.76
N VAL A 113 37.75 -42.43 -7.76
CA VAL A 113 39.07 -42.70 -7.17
C VAL A 113 39.11 -44.08 -6.51
N ILE A 114 38.07 -44.45 -5.77
CA ILE A 114 37.97 -45.78 -5.13
C ILE A 114 37.92 -46.88 -6.19
N ALA A 115 37.12 -46.72 -7.25
CA ALA A 115 37.01 -47.69 -8.33
C ALA A 115 38.33 -47.83 -9.11
N PHE A 116 39.01 -46.72 -9.38
CA PHE A 116 40.33 -46.70 -10.03
C PHE A 116 41.37 -47.46 -9.18
N ARG A 117 41.46 -47.15 -7.89
CA ARG A 117 42.35 -47.84 -6.96
C ARG A 117 42.08 -49.35 -6.92
N ARG A 118 40.80 -49.76 -6.88
CA ARG A 118 40.42 -51.17 -6.82
C ARG A 118 40.77 -51.93 -8.11
N ARG A 119 40.65 -51.30 -9.28
CA ARG A 119 41.03 -51.91 -10.57
C ARG A 119 42.54 -52.01 -10.75
N VAL A 120 43.31 -51.03 -10.30
CA VAL A 120 44.77 -51.01 -10.45
C VAL A 120 45.45 -52.00 -9.49
N LEU A 121 44.94 -52.18 -8.27
CA LEU A 121 45.58 -53.04 -7.25
C LEU A 121 45.20 -54.53 -7.31
N ILE A 122 44.16 -54.94 -8.07
CA ILE A 122 43.74 -56.35 -8.18
C ILE A 122 44.45 -57.07 -9.35
N VAL A 123 45.18 -56.34 -10.20
CA VAL A 123 45.88 -56.89 -11.38
C VAL A 123 47.34 -57.30 -11.08
N PHE A 124 47.81 -57.15 -9.84
CA PHE A 124 49.13 -57.62 -9.39
C PHE A 124 49.01 -58.73 -8.34
#